data_AF-A0A3C0XFI8-F1
#
_entry.id   AF-A0A3C0XFI8-F1
#
_cell.length_a   1.000
_cell.length_b   1.000
_cell.length_c   1.000
_cell.angle_alpha   90.00
_cell.angle_beta   90.00
_cell.angle_gamma   90.00
#
_symmetry.space_group_name_H-M   'P 1'
#
loop_
_entity.id
_entity.type
_entity.pdbx_description
1 polymer ?
#
loop_
_entity_poly.entity_id
_entity_poly.type
_entity_poly.pdbx_seq_one_letter_code
_entity_poly.pdbx_strand_id
1 'polypeptide(L)'
;MHTKDARAIGEDEQRLYLVAVWREAPFFTSRERAALAWTEALTLLPETGAPDDVYEAMAREFDPPEQVALTLAIVAINGWNRFSVGFRRPVGHYVSHRHP
;
A
#
# COMPACT_ATOMS: atom_id res chain seq x y z
N MET A 1 11.78 2.29 -5.30
CA MET A 1 11.28 3.64 -5.63
C MET A 1 10.50 4.17 -4.43
N HIS A 2 9.34 3.61 -4.10
CA HIS A 2 8.45 4.12 -3.04
C HIS A 2 9.07 4.25 -1.64
N THR A 3 10.00 3.36 -1.22
CA THR A 3 10.74 3.56 0.04
C THR A 3 11.55 4.87 0.05
N LYS A 4 12.15 5.25 -1.08
CA LYS A 4 12.89 6.51 -1.21
C LYS A 4 11.93 7.71 -1.18
N ASP A 5 10.74 7.58 -1.76
CA ASP A 5 9.71 8.62 -1.72
C ASP A 5 9.13 8.80 -0.32
N ALA A 6 8.79 7.71 0.36
CA ALA A 6 8.23 7.74 1.71
C ALA A 6 9.23 8.39 2.69
N ARG A 7 10.51 8.01 2.62
CA ARG A 7 11.57 8.67 3.39
C ARG A 7 11.69 10.16 3.07
N ALA A 8 11.58 10.54 1.80
CA ALA A 8 11.71 11.94 1.38
C ALA A 8 10.57 12.84 1.87
N ILE A 9 9.38 12.29 2.12
CA ILE A 9 8.25 13.01 2.73
C ILE A 9 8.19 12.89 4.26
N GLY A 10 9.24 12.33 4.89
CA GLY A 10 9.36 12.27 6.35
C GLY A 10 8.70 11.06 7.03
N GLU A 11 8.42 9.98 6.30
CA GLU A 11 7.99 8.71 6.93
C GLU A 11 9.07 8.16 7.87
N ASP A 12 8.63 7.56 8.97
CA ASP A 12 9.50 6.98 9.98
C ASP A 12 10.18 5.67 9.51
N GLU A 13 11.48 5.52 9.80
CA GLU A 13 12.25 4.35 9.37
C GLU A 13 11.75 3.05 10.01
N GLN A 14 11.34 3.09 11.28
CA GLN A 14 10.83 1.91 11.96
C GLN A 14 9.52 1.45 11.31
N ARG A 15 8.63 2.36 10.95
CA ARG A 15 7.41 2.06 10.18
C ARG A 15 7.72 1.52 8.78
N LEU A 16 8.70 2.11 8.07
CA LEU A 16 9.14 1.61 6.75
C LEU A 16 9.65 0.17 6.80
N TYR A 17 10.38 -0.21 7.84
CA TYR A 17 10.88 -1.58 8.00
C TYR A 17 9.79 -2.56 8.42
N LEU A 18 8.81 -2.10 9.20
CA LEU A 18 7.77 -2.96 9.76
C LEU A 18 6.52 -3.10 8.88
N VAL A 19 6.38 -2.33 7.79
CA VAL A 19 5.20 -2.42 6.91
C VAL A 19 5.01 -3.81 6.31
N ALA A 20 6.10 -4.57 6.08
CA ALA A 20 6.02 -5.94 5.58
C ALA A 20 5.44 -6.93 6.61
N VAL A 21 5.44 -6.56 7.89
CA VAL A 21 4.94 -7.37 9.02
C VAL A 21 3.93 -6.56 9.85
N TRP A 22 3.17 -5.69 9.18
CA TRP A 22 2.34 -4.66 9.83
C TRP A 22 1.31 -5.20 10.82
N ARG A 23 0.85 -6.45 10.67
CA ARG A 23 -0.12 -7.07 11.60
C ARG A 23 0.41 -7.19 13.02
N GLU A 24 1.71 -7.43 13.15
CA GLU A 24 2.43 -7.57 14.42
C GLU A 24 3.00 -6.23 14.91
N ALA A 25 2.90 -5.17 14.11
CA ALA A 25 3.45 -3.86 14.41
C ALA A 25 2.38 -2.95 15.05
N PRO A 26 2.56 -2.49 16.30
CA PRO A 26 1.59 -1.64 16.98
C PRO A 26 1.58 -0.18 16.50
N PHE A 27 2.41 0.16 15.50
CA PHE A 27 2.65 1.54 15.07
C PHE A 27 1.70 2.04 13.98
N PHE A 28 0.81 1.18 13.49
CA PHE A 28 -0.18 1.53 12.47
C PHE A 28 -1.56 1.76 13.10
N THR A 29 -2.19 2.87 12.75
CA THR A 29 -3.54 3.25 13.18
C THR A 29 -4.59 2.27 12.64
N SER A 30 -5.80 2.27 13.20
CA SER A 30 -6.91 1.44 12.69
C SER A 30 -7.17 1.67 11.19
N ARG A 31 -7.18 2.94 10.77
CA ARG A 31 -7.32 3.34 9.37
C ARG A 31 -6.22 2.79 8.47
N GLU A 32 -4.95 2.86 8.91
CA GLU A 32 -3.83 2.31 8.15
C GLU A 32 -3.91 0.78 8.05
N ARG A 33 -4.26 0.10 9.15
CA ARG A 33 -4.42 -1.36 9.18
C ARG A 33 -5.55 -1.82 8.25
N ALA A 34 -6.66 -1.09 8.20
CA ALA A 34 -7.75 -1.36 7.26
C ALA A 34 -7.30 -1.17 5.81
N ALA A 35 -6.54 -0.12 5.50
CA ALA A 35 -5.96 0.09 4.17
C ALA A 35 -4.95 -0.99 3.78
N LEU A 36 -4.09 -1.43 4.70
CA LEU A 36 -3.10 -2.49 4.46
C LEU A 36 -3.78 -3.85 4.24
N ALA A 37 -4.81 -4.18 5.03
CA ALA A 37 -5.61 -5.38 4.83
C ALA A 37 -6.30 -5.38 3.45
N TRP A 38 -6.91 -4.25 3.07
CA TRP A 38 -7.53 -4.09 1.76
C TRP A 38 -6.50 -4.18 0.61
N THR A 39 -5.33 -3.59 0.81
CA THR A 39 -4.20 -3.66 -0.14
C THR A 39 -3.77 -5.09 -0.40
N GLU A 40 -3.64 -5.91 0.63
CA GLU A 40 -3.29 -7.33 0.48
C GLU A 40 -4.40 -8.13 -0.20
N ALA A 41 -5.65 -7.95 0.22
CA ALA A 41 -6.80 -8.64 -0.38
C ALA A 41 -6.88 -8.36 -1.89
N LEU A 42 -6.78 -7.10 -2.32
CA LEU A 42 -6.83 -6.77 -3.74
C LEU A 42 -5.56 -7.13 -4.52
N THR A 43 -4.40 -7.18 -3.86
CA THR A 43 -3.16 -7.61 -4.52
C THR A 43 -3.16 -9.13 -4.77
N LEU A 44 -3.73 -9.90 -3.85
CA LEU A 44 -3.91 -11.35 -3.92
C LEU A 44 -5.38 -11.70 -4.23
N LEU A 45 -5.99 -10.96 -5.15
CA LEU A 45 -7.42 -11.08 -5.46
C LEU A 45 -7.84 -12.51 -5.86
N PRO A 46 -7.09 -13.25 -6.70
CA PRO A 46 -7.44 -14.62 -7.06
C PRO A 46 -7.50 -15.57 -5.86
N GLU A 47 -6.68 -15.34 -4.83
CA GLU A 47 -6.61 -16.17 -3.64
C GLU A 47 -7.60 -15.74 -2.56
N THR A 48 -7.82 -14.44 -2.39
CA THR A 48 -8.59 -13.89 -1.27
C THR A 48 -10.04 -13.56 -1.61
N GLY A 49 -10.35 -13.25 -2.87
CA GLY A 49 -11.70 -12.92 -3.31
C GLY A 49 -12.28 -11.62 -2.74
N ALA A 50 -11.45 -10.75 -2.13
CA ALA A 50 -11.89 -9.52 -1.45
C ALA A 50 -12.99 -9.76 -0.40
N PRO A 51 -12.67 -10.40 0.75
CA PRO A 51 -13.65 -10.79 1.75
C PRO A 51 -14.48 -9.64 2.32
N ASP A 52 -15.75 -9.90 2.64
CA ASP A 52 -16.70 -8.91 3.16
C ASP A 52 -16.20 -8.24 4.45
N ASP A 53 -15.59 -9.00 5.37
CA ASP A 53 -15.08 -8.47 6.64
C ASP A 53 -13.92 -7.48 6.43
N VAL A 54 -13.06 -7.72 5.44
CA VAL A 54 -11.98 -6.81 5.05
C VAL A 54 -12.55 -5.55 4.39
N TYR A 55 -13.53 -5.70 3.50
CA TYR A 55 -14.23 -4.57 2.88
C TYR A 55 -14.93 -3.71 3.94
N GLU A 56 -15.67 -4.32 4.87
CA GLU A 56 -16.36 -3.62 5.95
C GLU A 56 -15.39 -2.89 6.87
N ALA A 57 -14.25 -3.49 7.21
CA ALA A 57 -13.22 -2.84 8.01
C ALA A 57 -12.67 -1.58 7.31
N MET A 58 -12.44 -1.67 6.00
CA MET A 58 -12.04 -0.53 5.17
C MET A 58 -13.15 0.52 5.08
N ALA A 59 -14.40 0.13 4.86
CA ALA A 59 -15.54 1.04 4.74
C ALA A 59 -15.87 1.77 6.06
N ARG A 60 -15.51 1.22 7.23
CA ARG A 60 -15.64 1.91 8.53
C ARG A 60 -14.63 3.04 8.71
N GLU A 61 -13.47 2.94 8.07
CA GLU A 61 -12.36 3.87 8.25
C GLU A 61 -12.26 4.92 7.14
N PHE A 62 -12.83 4.66 5.95
CA PHE A 62 -12.72 5.51 4.75
C PHE A 62 -14.10 5.89 4.19
N ASP A 63 -14.29 7.17 3.83
CA ASP A 63 -15.52 7.61 3.15
C ASP A 63 -15.57 7.14 1.68
N PRO A 64 -16.73 7.13 0.99
CA PRO A 64 -16.82 6.54 -0.34
C PRO A 64 -15.83 7.12 -1.38
N PRO A 65 -15.59 8.44 -1.48
CA PRO A 65 -14.49 8.98 -2.28
C PRO A 65 -13.11 8.43 -1.93
N GLU A 66 -12.78 8.32 -0.65
CA GLU A 66 -11.50 7.79 -0.20
C GLU A 66 -11.35 6.28 -0.47
N GLN A 67 -12.43 5.49 -0.38
CA GLN A 67 -12.44 4.07 -0.73
C GLN A 67 -12.06 3.87 -2.21
N VAL A 68 -12.60 4.71 -3.09
CA VAL A 68 -12.26 4.73 -4.52
C VAL A 68 -10.81 5.13 -4.71
N ALA A 69 -10.35 6.18 -4.03
CA ALA A 69 -8.96 6.64 -4.13
C ALA A 69 -7.95 5.58 -3.67
N LEU A 70 -8.21 4.93 -2.53
CA LEU A 70 -7.41 3.83 -2.01
C LEU A 70 -7.35 2.66 -2.98
N THR A 71 -8.52 2.22 -3.49
CA THR A 71 -8.61 1.12 -4.45
C THR A 71 -7.87 1.45 -5.75
N LEU A 72 -8.00 2.68 -6.24
CA LEU A 72 -7.27 3.15 -7.42
C LEU A 72 -5.75 3.15 -7.19
N ALA A 73 -5.28 3.57 -6.01
CA ALA A 73 -3.87 3.52 -5.66
C ALA A 73 -3.33 2.07 -5.67
N ILE A 74 -4.10 1.12 -5.14
CA ILE A 74 -3.77 -0.32 -5.13
C ILE A 74 -3.71 -0.87 -6.57
N VAL A 75 -4.71 -0.55 -7.40
CA VAL A 75 -4.73 -0.96 -8.82
C VAL A 75 -3.54 -0.37 -9.57
N ALA A 76 -3.23 0.92 -9.35
CA ALA A 76 -2.13 1.60 -10.01
C ALA A 76 -0.78 0.94 -9.68
N ILE A 77 -0.48 0.66 -8.41
CA ILE A 77 0.78 0.01 -8.04
C ILE A 77 0.84 -1.44 -8.55
N ASN A 78 -0.29 -2.15 -8.53
CA ASN A 78 -0.40 -3.49 -9.12
C ASN A 78 -0.08 -3.48 -10.64
N GLY A 79 -0.57 -2.47 -11.36
CA GLY A 79 -0.23 -2.24 -12.76
C GLY A 79 1.25 -1.92 -12.96
N TRP A 80 1.80 -0.97 -12.20
CA TRP A 80 3.21 -0.59 -12.28
C TRP A 80 4.18 -1.76 -11.99
N ASN A 81 3.82 -2.63 -11.04
CA ASN A 81 4.59 -3.82 -10.74
C ASN A 81 4.63 -4.79 -11.93
N ARG A 82 3.49 -5.01 -12.60
CA ARG A 82 3.39 -5.86 -13.80
C ARG A 82 4.23 -5.32 -14.95
N PHE A 83 4.18 -4.01 -15.19
CA PHE A 83 5.06 -3.38 -16.18
C PHE A 83 6.54 -3.51 -15.80
N SER A 84 6.91 -3.13 -14.57
CA SER A 84 8.31 -3.09 -14.16
C SER A 84 8.96 -4.48 -14.16
N VAL A 85 8.27 -5.47 -13.62
CA VAL A 85 8.76 -6.86 -13.54
C VAL A 85 8.66 -7.56 -14.89
N GLY A 86 7.53 -7.41 -15.59
CA GLY A 86 7.28 -8.04 -16.89
C GLY A 86 8.27 -7.58 -17.96
N PHE A 87 8.65 -6.30 -17.94
CA PHE A 87 9.66 -5.73 -18.85
C PHE A 87 11.07 -5.65 -18.27
N ARG A 88 11.36 -6.36 -17.16
CA ARG A 88 12.71 -6.48 -16.56
C ARG A 88 13.41 -5.13 -16.35
N ARG A 89 12.69 -4.10 -15.89
CA ARG A 89 13.29 -2.78 -15.69
C ARG A 89 14.39 -2.83 -14.61
N PRO A 90 15.57 -2.25 -14.84
CA PRO A 90 16.63 -2.19 -13.84
C PRO A 90 16.20 -1.32 -12.65
N VAL A 91 16.57 -1.75 -11.45
CA VAL A 91 16.24 -1.09 -10.18
C VAL A 91 17.47 -0.36 -9.60
N GLY A 92 17.25 0.53 -8.64
CA GLY A 92 18.33 1.15 -7.84
C GLY A 92 18.66 2.60 -8.17
N HIS A 93 18.46 3.04 -9.41
CA HIS A 93 18.86 4.37 -9.88
C HIS A 93 17.87 5.51 -9.56
N TYR A 94 16.68 5.20 -9.07
CA TYR A 94 15.68 6.22 -8.75
C TYR A 94 16.14 7.15 -7.62
N VAL A 95 15.95 8.46 -7.78
CA VAL A 95 16.14 9.48 -6.74
C VAL A 95 14.79 10.17 -6.54
N SER A 96 14.36 10.33 -5.28
CA SER A 96 13.11 11.03 -4.99
C SER A 96 13.28 12.53 -5.16
N HIS A 97 12.25 13.17 -5.70
CA HIS A 97 12.12 14.63 -5.80
C HIS A 97 10.99 15.15 -4.90
N ARG A 98 10.47 14.30 -4.01
CA ARG A 98 9.47 14.72 -3.02
C ARG A 98 10.17 15.35 -1.83
N HIS A 99 9.44 16.24 -1.16
CA HIS A 99 9.86 16.92 0.05
C HIS A 99 8.70 16.92 1.06
N PRO A 100 8.99 17.06 2.36
CA PRO A 100 7.97 17.13 3.41
C PRO A 100 7.02 18.31 3.23
#